data_AF-A0A2E6NAV1-F1
#
_entry.id   AF-A0A2E6NAV1-F1
#
_cell.length_a   1.000
_cell.length_b   1.000
_cell.length_c   1.000
_cell.angle_alpha   90.00
_cell.angle_beta   90.00
_cell.angle_gamma   90.00
#
_symmetry.space_group_name_H-M   'P 1'
#
loop_
_entity.id
_entity.type
_entity.pdbx_description
1 polymer ?
#
loop_
_entity_poly.entity_id
_entity_poly.type
_entity_poly.pdbx_seq_one_letter_code
_entity_poly.pdbx_strand_id
1 'polypeptide(L)'
;MNFKFYLLPLFFITALNCFAVDVLVNDSGFASPYYSFSIDDGATDFNFINEGSDSLNVGIEYTFTGNNSSDHPFSMFITDSLGNTTNLISNLSFRGSQSFTLDPNTDYSSYTKTYICDAHSVMVGSFNIVPETSTYALLLGVLSLALVALRRRCSIN
;
A
#
# COMPACT_ATOMS: atom_id res chain seq x y z
N MET A 1 15.29 -39.41 -24.68
CA MET A 1 14.05 -38.86 -24.07
C MET A 1 14.24 -37.36 -23.89
N ASN A 2 13.48 -36.55 -24.63
CA ASN A 2 13.54 -35.10 -24.59
C ASN A 2 12.73 -34.57 -23.39
N PHE A 3 13.40 -34.15 -22.33
CA PHE A 3 12.74 -33.45 -21.22
C PHE A 3 12.64 -31.96 -21.59
N LYS A 4 11.48 -31.55 -22.10
CA LYS A 4 11.21 -30.15 -22.42
C LYS A 4 11.03 -29.36 -21.11
N PHE A 5 11.86 -28.34 -20.91
CA PHE A 5 11.71 -27.34 -19.85
C PHE A 5 10.46 -26.49 -20.11
N TYR A 6 9.33 -26.86 -19.52
CA TYR A 6 8.10 -26.05 -19.51
C TYR A 6 7.68 -25.60 -18.09
N LEU A 7 8.60 -25.61 -17.13
CA LEU A 7 8.29 -25.25 -15.73
C LEU A 7 8.61 -23.81 -15.35
N LEU A 8 9.26 -23.02 -16.22
CA LEU A 8 9.61 -21.63 -15.89
C LEU A 8 8.50 -20.58 -16.04
N PRO A 9 7.48 -20.68 -16.94
CA PRO A 9 6.49 -19.61 -17.05
C PRO A 9 5.40 -19.71 -15.97
N LEU A 10 5.18 -20.89 -15.38
CA LEU A 10 4.07 -21.08 -14.43
C LEU A 10 4.36 -20.44 -13.06
N PHE A 11 5.63 -20.44 -12.62
CA PHE A 11 6.04 -19.80 -11.35
C PHE A 11 5.94 -18.27 -11.39
N PHE A 12 6.12 -17.65 -12.56
CA PHE A 12 5.94 -16.20 -12.73
C PHE A 12 4.46 -15.80 -12.83
N ILE A 13 3.59 -16.66 -13.38
CA ILE A 13 2.15 -16.35 -13.49
C ILE A 13 1.43 -16.54 -12.14
N THR A 14 1.92 -17.42 -11.25
CA THR A 14 1.35 -17.60 -9.89
C THR A 14 1.88 -16.62 -8.84
N ALA A 15 2.94 -15.86 -9.14
CA ALA A 15 3.44 -14.83 -8.21
C ALA A 15 2.70 -13.49 -8.35
N LEU A 16 1.87 -13.33 -9.38
CA LEU A 16 1.04 -12.14 -9.63
C LEU A 16 -0.36 -12.28 -9.00
N ASN A 17 -0.48 -13.07 -7.93
CA ASN A 17 -1.72 -13.18 -7.18
C ASN A 17 -1.81 -12.02 -6.20
N CYS A 18 -2.52 -10.98 -6.63
CA CYS A 18 -3.49 -10.23 -5.82
C CYS A 18 -3.17 -10.16 -4.31
N PHE A 19 -2.19 -9.35 -3.93
CA PHE A 19 -2.02 -8.98 -2.53
C PHE A 19 -3.07 -7.91 -2.23
N ALA A 20 -4.28 -8.33 -1.89
CA ALA A 20 -5.22 -7.45 -1.21
C ALA A 20 -4.83 -7.41 0.28
N VAL A 21 -4.81 -6.22 0.88
CA VAL A 21 -4.50 -6.03 2.30
C VAL A 21 -5.76 -5.52 3.00
N ASP A 22 -6.25 -6.31 3.95
CA ASP A 22 -7.39 -5.92 4.79
C ASP A 22 -6.90 -5.12 6.00
N VAL A 23 -7.33 -3.86 6.10
CA VAL A 23 -6.97 -2.91 7.15
C VAL A 23 -8.20 -2.65 8.03
N LEU A 24 -8.09 -2.99 9.31
CA LEU A 24 -9.07 -2.62 10.31
C LEU A 24 -8.78 -1.21 10.85
N VAL A 25 -9.79 -0.34 10.86
CA VAL A 25 -9.70 1.04 11.36
C VAL A 25 -10.40 1.16 12.70
N ASN A 26 -9.68 1.56 13.73
CA ASN A 26 -10.23 1.79 15.07
C ASN A 26 -10.11 3.28 15.43
N ASP A 27 -11.11 3.84 16.11
CA ASP A 27 -10.99 5.16 16.71
C ASP A 27 -10.14 5.10 17.99
N SER A 28 -9.18 6.01 18.12
CA SER A 28 -8.28 6.13 19.29
C SER A 28 -8.60 7.34 20.17
N GLY A 29 -9.70 8.04 19.87
CA GLY A 29 -10.16 9.24 20.59
C GLY A 29 -9.68 10.56 19.98
N PHE A 30 -9.71 11.63 20.78
CA PHE A 30 -9.45 13.01 20.32
C PHE A 30 -7.96 13.42 20.34
N ALA A 31 -7.04 12.49 20.56
CA ALA A 31 -5.61 12.75 20.54
C ALA A 31 -4.95 12.01 19.38
N SER A 32 -3.97 12.65 18.72
CA SER A 32 -3.13 12.01 17.70
C SER A 32 -2.54 10.70 18.26
N PRO A 33 -2.62 9.57 17.53
CA PRO A 33 -2.90 9.45 16.09
C PRO A 33 -4.38 9.44 15.65
N TYR A 34 -5.35 9.74 16.51
CA TYR A 34 -6.81 9.78 16.28
C TYR A 34 -7.46 8.46 15.87
N TYR A 35 -6.79 7.68 15.04
CA TYR A 35 -7.13 6.35 14.58
C TYR A 35 -5.93 5.43 14.74
N SER A 36 -6.21 4.15 14.96
CA SER A 36 -5.23 3.07 14.89
C SER A 36 -5.64 2.07 13.82
N PHE A 37 -4.62 1.45 13.23
CA PHE A 37 -4.78 0.62 12.05
C PHE A 37 -4.06 -0.70 12.29
N SER A 38 -4.69 -1.78 11.86
CA SER A 38 -4.17 -3.13 12.05
C SER A 38 -4.59 -4.03 10.89
N ILE A 39 -3.77 -5.03 10.58
CA ILE A 39 -4.03 -6.05 9.56
C ILE A 39 -4.21 -7.42 10.24
N ASP A 40 -4.45 -8.46 9.44
CA ASP A 40 -4.62 -9.85 9.91
C ASP A 40 -5.71 -9.95 11.00
N ASP A 41 -6.90 -9.42 10.72
CA ASP A 41 -8.03 -9.35 11.66
C ASP A 41 -7.70 -8.64 12.99
N GLY A 42 -6.77 -7.69 12.96
CA GLY A 42 -6.35 -6.92 14.13
C GLY A 42 -5.22 -7.55 14.94
N ALA A 43 -4.57 -8.60 14.43
CA ALA A 43 -3.45 -9.26 15.09
C ALA A 43 -2.13 -8.48 14.97
N THR A 44 -1.98 -7.66 13.93
CA THR A 44 -0.73 -6.98 13.62
C THR A 44 -0.98 -5.48 13.45
N ASP A 45 -0.25 -4.64 14.19
CA ASP A 45 -0.28 -3.19 13.99
C ASP A 45 0.19 -2.83 12.57
N PHE A 46 -0.50 -1.89 11.92
CA PHE A 46 -0.17 -1.41 10.58
C PHE A 46 -0.16 0.11 10.56
N ASN A 47 0.92 0.69 11.08
CA ASN A 47 1.05 2.10 11.33
C ASN A 47 1.59 2.84 10.08
N PHE A 48 0.71 3.08 9.10
CA PHE A 48 1.07 3.75 7.85
C PHE A 48 0.93 5.29 7.88
N ILE A 49 0.58 5.87 9.03
CA ILE A 49 0.54 7.33 9.20
C ILE A 49 1.97 7.91 9.19
N ASN A 50 2.11 9.23 9.03
CA ASN A 50 3.40 9.87 8.76
C ASN A 50 4.46 9.65 9.86
N GLU A 51 4.05 9.41 11.11
CA GLU A 51 4.95 9.08 12.23
C GLU A 51 5.21 7.56 12.39
N GLY A 52 4.53 6.75 11.58
CA GLY A 52 4.58 5.30 11.62
C GLY A 52 5.69 4.68 10.77
N SER A 53 5.98 3.41 11.03
CA SER A 53 7.00 2.63 10.33
C SER A 53 6.53 2.03 8.99
N ASP A 54 5.21 1.97 8.78
CA ASP A 54 4.61 1.32 7.62
C ASP A 54 4.24 2.34 6.54
N SER A 55 3.80 1.84 5.39
CA SER A 55 3.39 2.66 4.26
C SER A 55 2.39 1.90 3.39
N LEU A 56 1.55 2.66 2.70
CA LEU A 56 0.74 2.10 1.62
C LEU A 56 1.62 1.95 0.38
N ASN A 57 1.61 0.77 -0.23
CA ASN A 57 2.37 0.46 -1.43
C ASN A 57 1.48 0.64 -2.66
N VAL A 58 2.02 1.26 -3.70
CA VAL A 58 1.31 1.33 -4.99
C VAL A 58 1.12 -0.06 -5.60
N GLY A 59 0.06 -0.23 -6.41
CA GLY A 59 -0.26 -1.52 -7.05
C GLY A 59 -0.90 -2.57 -6.13
N ILE A 60 -1.03 -2.28 -4.82
CA ILE A 60 -1.69 -3.12 -3.83
C ILE A 60 -3.14 -2.65 -3.66
N GLU A 61 -4.08 -3.59 -3.65
CA GLU A 61 -5.47 -3.30 -3.27
C GLU A 61 -5.55 -3.26 -1.75
N TYR A 62 -6.11 -2.20 -1.19
CA TYR A 62 -6.38 -2.09 0.24
C TYR A 62 -7.87 -2.09 0.48
N THR A 63 -8.33 -2.89 1.42
CA THR A 63 -9.71 -2.90 1.90
C THR A 63 -9.74 -2.41 3.33
N PHE A 64 -10.31 -1.23 3.56
CA PHE A 64 -10.45 -0.65 4.89
C PHE A 64 -11.82 -1.01 5.47
N THR A 65 -11.83 -1.68 6.61
CA THR A 65 -13.03 -2.03 7.37
C THR A 65 -13.10 -1.17 8.63
N GLY A 66 -14.23 -0.51 8.84
CA GLY A 66 -14.45 0.33 10.02
C GLY A 66 -14.78 -0.51 11.25
N ASN A 67 -14.01 -0.35 12.31
CA ASN A 67 -14.37 -0.69 13.70
C ASN A 67 -14.58 0.57 14.56
N ASN A 68 -14.38 1.74 13.96
CA ASN A 68 -14.58 3.06 14.56
C ASN A 68 -16.07 3.39 14.73
N SER A 69 -16.40 4.21 15.72
CA SER A 69 -17.77 4.66 15.97
C SER A 69 -18.34 5.53 14.84
N SER A 70 -19.67 5.56 14.72
CA SER A 70 -20.37 6.46 13.79
C SER A 70 -20.21 7.94 14.14
N ASP A 71 -19.78 8.25 15.37
CA ASP A 71 -19.44 9.60 15.81
C ASP A 71 -18.05 10.03 15.31
N HIS A 72 -17.21 9.07 14.92
CA HIS A 72 -15.86 9.29 14.40
C HIS A 72 -15.63 8.68 13.02
N PRO A 73 -16.45 9.02 12.00
CA PRO A 73 -16.29 8.48 10.65
C PRO A 73 -14.93 8.87 10.05
N PHE A 74 -14.26 7.90 9.42
CA PHE A 74 -12.92 8.03 8.86
C PHE A 74 -12.97 8.29 7.35
N SER A 75 -12.21 9.28 6.91
CA SER A 75 -11.97 9.55 5.49
C SER A 75 -10.48 9.71 5.24
N MET A 76 -10.04 9.30 4.05
CA MET A 76 -8.69 9.60 3.58
C MET A 76 -8.68 9.92 2.09
N PHE A 77 -7.85 10.89 1.72
CA PHE A 77 -7.77 11.42 0.38
C PHE A 77 -6.36 11.90 0.07
N ILE A 78 -6.11 12.05 -1.23
CA ILE A 78 -4.87 12.60 -1.76
C ILE A 78 -5.19 13.82 -2.62
N THR A 79 -4.34 14.82 -2.56
CA THR A 79 -4.46 16.05 -3.37
C THR A 79 -3.20 16.23 -4.18
N ASP A 80 -3.36 16.34 -5.50
CA ASP A 80 -2.25 16.54 -6.43
C ASP A 80 -1.70 17.99 -6.35
N SER A 81 -0.59 18.23 -7.06
CA SER A 81 0.05 19.56 -7.10
C SER A 81 -0.80 20.66 -7.75
N LEU A 82 -1.86 20.28 -8.48
CA LEU A 82 -2.81 21.20 -9.11
C LEU A 82 -4.01 21.49 -8.20
N GLY A 83 -4.10 20.82 -7.04
CA GLY A 83 -5.21 20.96 -6.09
C GLY A 83 -6.38 20.01 -6.36
N ASN A 84 -6.25 19.03 -7.25
CA ASN A 84 -7.30 18.04 -7.47
C ASN A 84 -7.28 16.99 -6.36
N THR A 85 -8.42 16.81 -5.69
CA THR A 85 -8.56 15.84 -4.61
C THR A 85 -9.20 14.55 -5.11
N THR A 86 -8.61 13.42 -4.77
CA THR A 86 -9.16 12.07 -4.96
C THR A 86 -9.40 11.43 -3.60
N ASN A 87 -10.66 11.07 -3.33
CA ASN A 87 -11.01 10.33 -2.12
C ASN A 87 -10.61 8.86 -2.30
N LEU A 88 -9.88 8.33 -1.32
CA LEU A 88 -9.51 6.92 -1.27
C LEU A 88 -10.51 6.15 -0.41
N ILE A 89 -10.90 6.72 0.73
CA ILE A 89 -11.96 6.24 1.63
C ILE A 89 -12.82 7.44 2.03
N SER A 90 -14.13 7.28 2.10
CA SER A 90 -15.06 8.35 2.49
C SER A 90 -16.06 7.88 3.54
N ASN A 91 -16.15 8.58 4.68
CA ASN A 91 -17.18 8.37 5.70
C ASN A 91 -17.30 6.90 6.16
N LEU A 92 -16.15 6.27 6.41
CA LEU A 92 -16.07 4.89 6.91
C LEU A 92 -16.39 4.86 8.40
N SER A 93 -17.35 4.03 8.80
CA SER A 93 -17.75 3.82 10.20
C SER A 93 -17.95 2.33 10.46
N PHE A 94 -18.32 1.96 11.69
CA PHE A 94 -18.48 0.59 12.16
C PHE A 94 -19.18 -0.33 11.13
N ARG A 95 -18.49 -1.42 10.76
CA ARG A 95 -18.89 -2.43 9.77
C ARG A 95 -18.98 -1.95 8.31
N GLY A 96 -18.67 -0.69 8.04
CA GLY A 96 -18.43 -0.22 6.68
C GLY A 96 -17.16 -0.85 6.11
N SER A 97 -17.11 -1.03 4.79
CA SER A 97 -15.94 -1.53 4.08
C SER A 97 -15.80 -0.80 2.75
N GLN A 98 -14.59 -0.35 2.44
CA GLN A 98 -14.27 0.36 1.20
C GLN A 98 -12.87 -0.04 0.74
N SER A 99 -12.70 -0.18 -0.58
CA SER A 99 -11.43 -0.61 -1.17
C SER A 99 -10.92 0.36 -2.22
N PHE A 100 -9.60 0.47 -2.34
CA PHE A 100 -8.94 1.23 -3.40
C PHE A 100 -7.59 0.61 -3.76
N THR A 101 -7.10 0.97 -4.96
CA THR A 101 -5.76 0.63 -5.43
C THR A 101 -5.08 1.90 -5.92
N LEU A 102 -3.85 2.14 -5.46
CA LEU A 102 -3.03 3.26 -5.94
C LEU A 102 -2.33 2.87 -7.25
N ASP A 103 -2.31 3.78 -8.23
CA ASP A 103 -1.70 3.53 -9.54
C ASP A 103 -0.17 3.45 -9.42
N PRO A 104 0.47 2.31 -9.77
CA PRO A 104 1.92 2.18 -9.71
C PRO A 104 2.68 3.10 -10.68
N ASN A 105 2.00 3.71 -11.65
CA ASN A 105 2.61 4.64 -12.60
C ASN A 105 2.53 6.11 -12.14
N THR A 106 1.87 6.39 -11.02
CA THR A 106 1.74 7.75 -10.48
C THR A 106 2.81 8.02 -9.44
N ASP A 107 3.52 9.14 -9.57
CA ASP A 107 4.43 9.64 -8.56
C ASP A 107 3.68 10.41 -7.46
N TYR A 108 3.35 9.70 -6.38
CA TYR A 108 2.66 10.28 -5.22
C TYR A 108 3.59 11.09 -4.30
N SER A 109 4.89 11.21 -4.58
CA SER A 109 5.82 11.96 -3.71
C SER A 109 5.42 13.44 -3.56
N SER A 110 4.85 14.02 -4.61
CA SER A 110 4.37 15.41 -4.64
C SER A 110 2.96 15.62 -4.08
N TYR A 111 2.21 14.54 -3.82
CA TYR A 111 0.83 14.62 -3.36
C TYR A 111 0.77 14.93 -1.87
N THR A 112 -0.17 15.79 -1.49
CA THR A 112 -0.60 15.92 -0.10
C THR A 112 -1.47 14.73 0.26
N LYS A 113 -1.18 14.09 1.39
CA LYS A 113 -1.80 12.83 1.84
C LYS A 113 -2.46 13.09 3.19
N THR A 114 -3.78 13.04 3.25
CA THR A 114 -4.53 13.48 4.42
C THR A 114 -5.58 12.45 4.82
N TYR A 115 -5.67 12.17 6.11
CA TYR A 115 -6.84 11.51 6.69
C TYR A 115 -7.52 12.43 7.69
N ILE A 116 -8.84 12.28 7.84
CA ILE A 116 -9.66 13.09 8.72
C ILE A 116 -10.72 12.26 9.44
N CYS A 117 -11.29 12.84 10.49
CA CYS A 117 -12.64 12.52 10.92
C CYS A 117 -13.66 13.43 10.22
N ASP A 118 -14.68 12.89 9.56
CA ASP A 118 -15.69 13.75 8.90
C ASP A 118 -16.54 14.54 9.90
N ALA A 119 -16.68 14.04 11.14
CA ALA A 119 -17.46 14.70 12.18
C ALA A 119 -16.67 15.77 12.97
N HIS A 120 -15.33 15.70 12.98
CA HIS A 120 -14.49 16.50 13.86
C HIS A 120 -13.32 17.14 13.10
N SER A 121 -13.43 18.45 12.84
CA SER A 121 -12.44 19.22 12.05
C SER A 121 -11.02 19.26 12.64
N VAL A 122 -10.86 18.89 13.91
CA VAL A 122 -9.57 18.87 14.61
C VAL A 122 -8.82 17.54 14.44
N MET A 123 -9.51 16.47 14.05
CA MET A 123 -8.91 15.15 13.85
C MET A 123 -8.40 15.07 12.41
N VAL A 124 -7.19 15.59 12.19
CA VAL A 124 -6.55 15.61 10.87
C VAL A 124 -5.12 15.09 11.02
N GLY A 125 -4.73 14.19 10.14
CA GLY A 125 -3.36 13.70 10.06
C GLY A 125 -2.94 13.39 8.63
N SER A 126 -1.72 12.85 8.50
CA SER A 126 -1.13 12.51 7.21
C SER A 126 -0.59 11.09 7.22
N PHE A 127 -0.36 10.53 6.03
CA PHE A 127 0.06 9.14 5.87
C PHE A 127 1.06 8.95 4.74
N ASN A 128 1.72 7.80 4.73
CA ASN A 128 2.81 7.48 3.83
C ASN A 128 2.36 6.59 2.66
N ILE A 129 2.86 6.91 1.46
CA ILE A 129 2.74 6.08 0.26
C ILE A 129 4.15 5.86 -0.29
N VAL A 130 4.50 4.61 -0.62
CA VAL A 130 5.80 4.27 -1.22
C VAL A 130 5.63 3.39 -2.48
N PRO A 131 6.62 3.36 -3.38
CA PRO A 131 6.65 2.43 -4.50
C PRO A 131 6.62 0.97 -4.05
N GLU A 132 6.10 0.06 -4.87
CA GLU A 132 6.03 -1.37 -4.55
C GLU A 132 7.44 -1.95 -4.31
N THR A 133 7.64 -2.62 -3.17
CA THR A 133 8.93 -3.22 -2.77
C THR A 133 9.41 -4.32 -3.72
N SER A 134 8.50 -5.03 -4.39
CA SER A 134 8.83 -6.10 -5.32
C SER A 134 9.57 -5.60 -6.57
N THR A 135 9.35 -4.33 -6.97
CA THR A 135 10.05 -3.70 -8.09
C THR A 135 11.55 -3.61 -7.81
N TYR A 136 11.95 -3.31 -6.57
CA TYR A 136 13.36 -3.30 -6.19
C TYR A 136 13.98 -4.70 -6.16
N ALA A 137 13.23 -5.70 -5.67
CA ALA A 137 13.69 -7.09 -5.68
C ALA A 137 13.84 -7.65 -7.10
N LEU A 138 12.92 -7.32 -8.01
CA LEU A 138 13.01 -7.66 -9.43
C LEU A 138 14.17 -6.94 -10.12
N LEU A 139 14.35 -5.63 -9.88
CA LEU A 139 15.49 -4.87 -10.41
C LEU A 139 16.83 -5.45 -9.94
N LEU A 140 16.97 -5.76 -8.65
CA LEU A 140 18.16 -6.41 -8.11
C LEU A 140 18.36 -7.81 -8.67
N GLY A 141 17.27 -8.57 -8.83
CA GLY A 141 17.26 -9.86 -9.51
C GLY A 141 17.80 -9.74 -10.93
N VAL A 142 17.22 -8.87 -11.77
CA VAL A 142 17.66 -8.67 -13.16
C VAL A 142 19.09 -8.14 -13.22
N LEU A 143 19.49 -7.21 -12.34
CA LEU A 143 20.85 -6.69 -12.27
C LEU A 143 21.85 -7.79 -11.93
N SER A 144 21.53 -8.64 -10.96
CA SER A 144 22.37 -9.78 -10.57
C SER A 144 22.50 -10.82 -11.70
N LEU A 145 21.41 -11.12 -12.42
CA LEU A 145 21.45 -11.99 -13.61
C LEU A 145 22.29 -11.37 -14.73
N ALA A 146 22.16 -10.07 -14.99
CA ALA A 146 22.94 -9.34 -15.99
C ALA A 146 24.45 -9.39 -15.66
N LEU A 147 24.82 -9.15 -14.40
CA LEU A 147 26.20 -9.26 -13.91
C LEU A 147 26.79 -10.67 -14.13
N VAL A 148 26.01 -11.72 -13.85
CA VAL A 148 26.43 -13.11 -14.10
C VAL A 148 26.63 -13.36 -15.60
N ALA A 149 25.74 -12.85 -16.45
CA ALA A 149 25.86 -13.00 -17.90
C ALA A 149 27.10 -12.26 -18.47
N LEU A 150 27.39 -11.06 -17.98
CA LEU A 150 28.60 -10.29 -18.31
C LEU A 150 29.88 -11.04 -17.91
N ARG A 151 29.95 -11.58 -16.69
CA ARG A 151 31.10 -12.36 -16.22
C ARG A 151 31.38 -13.59 -17.08
N ARG A 152 30.34 -14.28 -17.56
CA ARG A 152 30.48 -15.45 -18.44
C ARG A 152 30.96 -15.08 -19.85
N ARG A 153 30.68 -13.87 -20.34
CA ARG A 153 31.17 -13.39 -21.64
C ARG A 153 32.63 -12.93 -21.59
N CYS A 154 33.09 -12.33 -20.49
CA CYS A 154 34.47 -11.87 -20.35
C CYS A 154 35.50 -12.97 -20.01
N SER A 155 35.06 -14.18 -19.65
CA SER A 155 35.94 -15.31 -19.32
C SER A 155 36.31 -16.19 -20.54
N ILE A 156 35.97 -15.76 -21.76
CA ILE A 156 36.31 -16.42 -23.03
C ILE A 156 37.35 -15.54 -23.75
N ASN A 157 38.54 -15.43 -23.17
CA ASN A 157 39.77 -14.96 -23.83
C ASN A 157 40.95 -15.72 -23.23
#